data_AF-A0A0F9IMY0-F1
#
_entry.id   AF-A0A0F9IMY0-F1
#
_cell.length_a   1.000
_cell.length_b   1.000
_cell.length_c   1.000
_cell.angle_alpha   90.00
_cell.angle_beta   90.00
_cell.angle_gamma   90.00
#
_symmetry.space_group_name_H-M   'P 1'
#
loop_
_entity.id
_entity.type
_entity.pdbx_description
1 polymer ?
#
loop_
_entity_poly.entity_id
_entity_poly.type
_entity_poly.pdbx_seq_one_letter_code
_entity_poly.pdbx_strand_id
1 'polypeptide(L)'
;MDPYYQDDLVTIYHDDCRNVLPELESVEAVITDPPYGLDFMGRGWDHGIPGVAFWIAIRNAMKPGAHLLAFSSPRTHHRLMCAIEDAGFEIPDCLAWF
;
A
#
# COMPACT_ATOMS: atom_id res chain seq x y z
N MET A 1 3.42 -3.26 -19.63
CA MET A 1 4.19 -2.11 -19.08
C MET A 1 5.66 -2.50 -19.03
N ASP A 2 6.57 -1.62 -19.40
CA ASP A 2 8.01 -1.90 -19.33
C ASP A 2 8.54 -1.61 -17.90
N PRO A 3 9.29 -2.54 -17.28
CA PRO A 3 9.92 -2.28 -15.99
C PRO A 3 10.93 -1.14 -16.05
N TYR A 4 11.00 -0.35 -14.98
CA TYR A 4 12.07 0.62 -14.76
C TYR A 4 13.41 -0.05 -14.44
N TYR A 5 13.36 -1.17 -13.70
CA TYR A 5 14.51 -1.99 -13.37
C TYR A 5 14.07 -3.45 -13.25
N GLN A 6 14.94 -4.38 -13.67
CA GLN A 6 14.71 -5.81 -13.51
C GLN A 6 16.04 -6.55 -13.38
N ASP A 7 16.11 -7.45 -12.40
CA ASP A 7 17.13 -8.50 -12.28
C ASP A 7 16.46 -9.87 -12.02
N ASP A 8 17.25 -10.87 -11.64
CA ASP A 8 16.77 -12.24 -11.41
C ASP A 8 15.76 -12.36 -10.26
N LEU A 9 15.70 -11.40 -9.34
CA LEU A 9 14.89 -11.44 -8.12
C LEU A 9 13.91 -10.27 -7.98
N VAL A 10 14.20 -9.14 -8.61
CA VAL A 10 13.50 -7.88 -8.37
C VAL A 10 13.04 -7.27 -9.69
N THR A 11 11.80 -6.80 -9.71
CA THR A 11 11.26 -5.96 -10.79
C THR A 11 10.67 -4.69 -10.18
N ILE A 12 11.04 -3.54 -10.72
CA ILE A 12 10.57 -2.22 -10.26
C ILE A 12 9.83 -1.55 -11.41
N TYR A 13 8.64 -1.04 -11.12
CA TYR A 13 7.84 -0.23 -12.04
C TYR A 13 7.82 1.22 -11.58
N HIS A 14 7.87 2.16 -12.53
CA HIS A 14 7.82 3.59 -12.25
C HIS A 14 6.49 4.18 -12.76
N ASP A 15 5.46 4.06 -11.93
CA ASP A 15 4.11 4.58 -12.21
C ASP A 15 3.32 4.68 -10.89
N ASP A 16 2.11 5.22 -10.95
CA ASP A 16 1.11 5.09 -9.88
C ASP A 16 0.75 3.62 -9.67
N CYS A 17 0.79 3.16 -8.42
CA CYS A 17 0.54 1.75 -8.11
C CYS A 17 -0.84 1.27 -8.58
N ARG A 18 -1.84 2.14 -8.68
CA ARG A 18 -3.17 1.80 -9.17
C ARG A 18 -3.19 1.45 -10.67
N ASN A 19 -2.20 1.92 -11.42
CA ASN A 19 -2.01 1.58 -12.84
C ASN A 19 -1.19 0.30 -12.99
N VAL A 20 -0.21 0.08 -12.09
CA VAL A 20 0.70 -1.08 -12.16
C VAL A 20 0.00 -2.36 -11.67
N LEU A 21 -0.62 -2.31 -10.48
CA LEU A 21 -1.15 -3.48 -9.78
C LEU A 21 -2.12 -4.34 -10.62
N PRO A 22 -3.02 -3.78 -11.44
CA PRO A 22 -3.92 -4.58 -12.28
C PRO A 22 -3.21 -5.37 -13.40
N GLU A 23 -1.99 -4.99 -13.77
CA GLU A 23 -1.22 -5.61 -14.85
C GLU A 23 -0.29 -6.73 -14.34
N LEU A 24 -0.19 -6.90 -13.01
CA LEU A 24 0.65 -7.92 -12.39
C LEU A 24 -0.14 -9.20 -12.11
N GLU A 25 0.57 -10.33 -12.04
CA GLU A 25 0.01 -11.54 -11.45
C GLU A 25 -0.31 -11.30 -9.97
N SER A 26 -1.39 -11.93 -9.48
CA SER A 26 -1.79 -11.76 -8.09
C SER A 26 -0.73 -12.28 -7.11
N VAL A 27 -0.51 -11.55 -6.02
CA VAL A 27 0.56 -11.82 -5.04
C VAL A 27 0.05 -12.42 -3.74
N GLU A 28 0.91 -13.16 -3.04
CA GLU A 28 0.64 -13.75 -1.72
C GLU A 28 0.84 -12.78 -0.55
N ALA A 29 1.58 -11.69 -0.75
CA ALA A 29 1.85 -10.71 0.29
C ALA A 29 2.08 -9.32 -0.30
N VAL A 30 1.66 -8.30 0.45
CA VAL A 30 1.97 -6.89 0.18
C VAL A 30 2.56 -6.28 1.44
N ILE A 31 3.73 -5.66 1.30
CA ILE A 31 4.39 -4.90 2.36
C ILE A 31 4.57 -3.49 1.83
N THR A 32 4.00 -2.50 2.51
CA THR A 32 3.95 -1.13 1.98
C THR A 32 4.18 -0.08 3.05
N ASP A 33 4.97 0.91 2.69
CA ASP A 33 5.20 2.14 3.45
C ASP A 33 4.52 3.31 2.70
N PRO A 34 3.22 3.52 2.90
CA PRO A 34 2.47 4.54 2.17
C PRO A 34 2.80 5.96 2.65
N PRO A 35 2.36 7.01 1.95
CA PRO A 35 2.31 8.36 2.51
C PRO A 35 1.54 8.41 3.83
N TYR A 36 2.07 9.14 4.82
CA TYR A 36 1.52 9.21 6.17
C TYR A 36 0.66 10.45 6.40
N GLY A 37 0.64 11.40 5.47
CA GLY A 37 -0.11 12.64 5.64
C GLY A 37 0.56 13.57 6.65
N LEU A 38 1.90 13.64 6.64
CA LEU A 38 2.69 14.44 7.59
C LEU A 38 3.32 15.67 6.94
N ASP A 39 2.94 15.99 5.70
CA ASP A 39 3.58 17.03 4.89
C ASP A 39 5.10 16.82 4.77
N PHE A 40 5.54 15.56 4.71
CA PHE A 40 6.95 15.20 4.69
C PHE A 40 7.67 15.89 3.52
N MET A 41 8.74 16.63 3.85
CA MET A 41 9.53 17.42 2.90
C MET A 41 8.70 18.44 2.08
N GLY A 42 7.50 18.82 2.53
CA GLY A 42 6.59 19.72 1.80
C GLY A 42 6.20 19.19 0.41
N ARG A 43 6.22 17.86 0.22
CA ARG A 43 5.87 17.24 -1.06
C ARG A 43 4.39 16.92 -1.10
N GLY A 44 3.74 17.24 -2.21
CA GLY A 44 2.29 17.08 -2.35
C GLY A 44 1.78 15.64 -2.26
N TRP A 45 2.63 14.63 -2.42
CA TRP A 45 2.25 13.22 -2.26
C TRP A 45 2.00 12.83 -0.80
N ASP A 46 2.48 13.60 0.18
CA ASP A 46 2.33 13.34 1.63
C ASP A 46 1.38 14.32 2.34
N HIS A 47 0.52 15.01 1.61
CA HIS A 47 -0.51 15.87 2.23
C HIS A 47 -1.65 15.08 2.89
N GLY A 48 -1.72 13.77 2.65
CA GLY A 48 -2.73 12.89 3.24
C GLY A 48 -2.34 11.43 3.16
N ILE A 49 -3.08 10.60 3.88
CA ILE A 49 -2.97 9.14 3.76
C ILE A 49 -3.64 8.64 2.47
N PRO A 50 -3.27 7.47 1.93
CA PRO A 50 -4.01 6.85 0.84
C PRO A 50 -5.46 6.58 1.22
N GLY A 51 -6.38 7.05 0.37
CA GLY A 51 -7.80 6.73 0.51
C GLY A 51 -8.13 5.30 0.08
N VAL A 52 -9.38 4.90 0.31
CA VAL A 52 -9.95 3.56 0.05
C VAL A 52 -9.59 2.99 -1.33
N ALA A 53 -9.57 3.83 -2.37
CA ALA A 53 -9.27 3.40 -3.74
C ALA A 53 -7.89 2.73 -3.91
N PHE A 54 -6.88 3.16 -3.14
CA PHE A 54 -5.56 2.53 -3.18
C PHE A 54 -5.59 1.14 -2.56
N TRP A 55 -6.28 0.99 -1.44
CA TRP A 55 -6.43 -0.28 -0.74
C TRP A 55 -7.28 -1.27 -1.55
N ILE A 56 -8.31 -0.80 -2.28
CA ILE A 56 -9.04 -1.65 -3.23
C ILE A 56 -8.13 -2.18 -4.34
N ALA A 57 -7.27 -1.33 -4.92
CA ALA A 57 -6.32 -1.76 -5.94
C ALA A 57 -5.34 -2.82 -5.40
N ILE A 58 -4.83 -2.61 -4.18
CA ILE A 58 -3.98 -3.58 -3.48
C ILE A 58 -4.73 -4.89 -3.26
N ARG A 59 -5.94 -4.85 -2.69
CA ARG A 59 -6.77 -6.04 -2.42
C ARG A 59 -7.03 -6.86 -3.69
N ASN A 60 -7.33 -6.20 -4.80
CA ASN A 60 -7.63 -6.86 -6.06
C ASN A 60 -6.39 -7.53 -6.68
N ALA A 61 -5.19 -7.04 -6.37
CA ALA A 61 -3.93 -7.63 -6.79
C ALA A 61 -3.45 -8.77 -5.85
N MET A 62 -4.18 -9.05 -4.77
CA MET A 62 -3.81 -10.08 -3.80
C MET A 62 -4.61 -11.37 -4.02
N LYS A 63 -3.98 -12.52 -3.79
CA LYS A 63 -4.68 -13.82 -3.75
C LYS A 63 -5.64 -13.90 -2.54
N PRO A 64 -6.72 -14.69 -2.60
CA PRO A 64 -7.53 -14.95 -1.41
C PRO A 64 -6.67 -15.53 -0.26
N GLY A 65 -6.74 -14.92 0.92
CA GLY A 65 -5.94 -15.30 2.10
C GLY A 65 -4.51 -14.73 2.15
N ALA A 66 -4.13 -13.88 1.19
CA ALA A 66 -2.87 -13.15 1.20
C ALA A 66 -2.81 -12.10 2.33
N HIS A 67 -1.60 -11.72 2.74
CA HIS A 67 -1.38 -10.81 3.87
C HIS A 67 -0.93 -9.42 3.42
N LEU A 68 -1.48 -8.38 4.07
CA LEU A 68 -1.05 -7.00 3.93
C LEU A 68 -0.36 -6.55 5.23
N LEU A 69 0.85 -6.01 5.11
CA LEU A 69 1.51 -5.23 6.16
C LEU A 69 1.67 -3.78 5.68
N ALA A 70 0.98 -2.86 6.34
CA ALA A 70 1.03 -1.43 6.01
C ALA A 70 1.61 -0.63 7.18
N PHE A 71 2.60 0.21 6.89
CA PHE A 71 3.21 1.10 7.88
C PHE A 71 2.46 2.44 7.98
N SER A 72 2.56 3.09 9.14
CA SER A 72 1.97 4.41 9.37
C SER A 72 2.63 5.14 10.54
N SER A 73 2.31 6.43 10.66
CA SER A 73 2.71 7.23 11.81
C SER A 73 1.76 7.06 12.99
N PRO A 74 2.21 7.24 14.24
CA PRO A 74 1.33 7.30 15.40
C PRO A 74 0.20 8.35 15.27
N ARG A 75 0.40 9.42 14.48
CA ARG A 75 -0.58 10.50 14.30
C ARG A 75 -1.70 10.14 13.35
N THR A 76 -1.48 9.23 12.40
CA THR A 76 -2.40 8.98 11.29
C THR A 76 -2.77 7.50 11.09
N HIS A 77 -2.12 6.57 11.81
CA HIS A 77 -2.37 5.13 11.70
C HIS A 77 -3.84 4.74 11.83
N HIS A 78 -4.57 5.35 12.77
CA HIS A 78 -5.98 5.07 13.01
C HIS A 78 -6.85 5.37 11.77
N ARG A 79 -6.54 6.42 11.00
CA ARG A 79 -7.26 6.73 9.76
C ARG A 79 -6.85 5.80 8.61
N LEU A 80 -5.58 5.41 8.57
CA LEU A 80 -5.08 4.42 7.62
C LEU A 80 -5.81 3.09 7.81
N MET A 81 -5.95 2.63 9.06
CA MET A 81 -6.69 1.43 9.43
C MET A 81 -8.15 1.51 8.98
N CYS A 82 -8.85 2.62 9.24
CA CYS A 82 -10.22 2.79 8.73
C CYS A 82 -10.30 2.67 7.21
N ALA A 83 -9.37 3.31 6.47
CA ALA A 83 -9.36 3.24 5.01
C ALA A 83 -9.07 1.82 4.47
N ILE A 84 -8.25 1.03 5.19
CA ILE A 84 -7.96 -0.37 4.89
C ILE A 84 -9.19 -1.24 5.16
N GLU A 85 -9.84 -1.08 6.32
CA GLU A 85 -11.07 -1.80 6.68
C GLU A 85 -12.22 -1.47 5.72
N ASP A 86 -12.40 -0.20 5.37
CA ASP A 86 -13.41 0.27 4.40
C ASP A 86 -13.18 -0.33 2.99
N ALA A 87 -11.94 -0.70 2.66
CA ALA A 87 -11.62 -1.41 1.42
C ALA A 87 -11.91 -2.92 1.50
N GLY A 88 -12.41 -3.41 2.64
CA GLY A 88 -12.82 -4.79 2.87
C GLY A 88 -11.71 -5.73 3.31
N PHE A 89 -10.64 -5.20 3.92
CA PHE A 89 -9.67 -6.03 4.63
C PHE A 89 -10.15 -6.33 6.05
N GLU A 90 -9.78 -7.50 6.56
CA GLU A 90 -9.85 -7.80 7.99
C GLU A 90 -8.54 -7.34 8.66
N ILE A 91 -8.62 -6.68 9.81
CA ILE A 91 -7.46 -6.20 10.57
C ILE A 91 -7.32 -7.06 11.85
N PRO A 92 -6.53 -8.14 11.81
CA PRO A 92 -6.42 -9.06 12.95
C PRO A 92 -5.49 -8.55 14.05
N ASP A 93 -4.51 -7.69 13.73
CA ASP A 93 -3.49 -7.25 14.66
C ASP A 93 -2.93 -5.86 14.30
N CYS A 94 -2.24 -5.25 15.25
CA CYS A 94 -1.50 -4.00 15.09
C CYS A 94 -0.10 -4.16 15.69
N LEU A 95 0.93 -4.03 14.84
CA LEU A 95 2.32 -4.04 15.26
C LEU A 95 2.80 -2.62 15.57
N ALA A 96 3.62 -2.47 16.61
CA ALA A 96 4.24 -1.20 16.98
C ALA A 96 5.77 -1.32 16.94
N TRP A 97 6.41 -0.36 16.27
CA TRP A 97 7.86 -0.17 16.32
C TRP A 97 8.18 0.88 17.38
N PHE A 98 8.87 0.47 18.45
CA PHE A 98 9.31 1.31 19.58
C PHE A 98 10.79 1.67 19.51
#